data_AF-A0A6L5QAA8-F1
#
_entry.id   AF-A0A6L5QAA8-F1
#
_cell.length_a   1.000
_cell.length_b   1.000
_cell.length_c   1.000
_cell.angle_alpha   90.00
_cell.angle_beta   90.00
_cell.angle_gamma   90.00
#
_symmetry.space_group_name_H-M   'P 1'
#
loop_
_entity.id
_entity.type
_entity.pdbx_description
1 polymer ?
#
loop_
_entity_poly.entity_id
_entity_poly.type
_entity_poly.pdbx_seq_one_letter_code
_entity_poly.pdbx_strand_id
1 'polypeptide(L)'
;MELFNKSGVLISAVLLLVGALIACQAQEDAIPSSTVIEAAAMQIGPAGQPAAERRLQEWADQGSPVAQRELALRYLSNPDKRHEAMQLFERAASAGDAQAAVGLVGMAHEASAGSRGGSAGAALNASRVIKEAATTNYLAH
;
A
#
# COMPACT_ATOMS: atom_id res chain seq x y z
N MET A 1 -37.41 22.31 38.88
CA MET A 1 -37.37 21.15 37.96
C MET A 1 -36.73 21.47 36.61
N GLU A 2 -36.38 22.73 36.29
CA GLU A 2 -35.83 23.08 34.96
C GLU A 2 -34.30 22.94 34.80
N LEU A 3 -33.54 22.94 35.90
CA LEU A 3 -32.08 22.80 35.83
C LEU A 3 -31.64 21.42 35.31
N PHE A 4 -32.28 20.35 35.77
CA PHE A 4 -31.95 18.97 35.35
C PHE A 4 -32.19 18.72 33.85
N ASN A 5 -33.18 19.38 33.25
CA ASN A 5 -33.45 19.28 31.81
C ASN A 5 -32.34 19.97 30.98
N LYS A 6 -31.90 21.16 31.42
CA LYS A 6 -30.80 21.88 30.75
C LYS A 6 -29.48 21.12 30.86
N SER A 7 -29.18 20.57 32.04
CA SER A 7 -27.98 19.75 32.27
C SER A 7 -27.97 18.47 31.42
N GLY A 8 -29.10 17.77 31.30
CA GLY A 8 -29.20 16.55 30.48
C GLY A 8 -29.03 16.80 28.98
N VAL A 9 -29.58 17.92 28.48
CA VAL A 9 -29.42 18.34 27.08
C VAL A 9 -27.96 18.71 26.78
N LEU A 10 -27.29 19.40 27.70
CA LEU A 10 -25.87 19.75 27.54
C LEU A 10 -24.98 18.51 27.51
N ILE A 11 -25.20 17.53 28.39
CA ILE A 11 -24.42 16.29 28.42
C ILE A 11 -24.63 15.49 27.13
N SER A 12 -25.88 15.38 26.65
CA SER A 12 -26.17 14.68 25.39
C SER A 12 -25.55 15.37 24.18
N ALA A 13 -25.59 16.72 24.14
CA ALA A 13 -24.96 17.49 23.06
C ALA A 13 -23.43 17.33 23.05
N VAL A 14 -22.79 17.30 24.22
CA VAL A 14 -21.34 17.06 24.35
C VAL A 14 -20.99 15.65 23.89
N LEU A 15 -21.75 14.63 24.30
CA LEU A 15 -21.51 13.26 23.87
C LEU A 15 -21.69 13.07 22.36
N LEU A 16 -22.69 13.73 21.75
CA LEU A 16 -22.87 13.73 20.30
C LEU A 16 -21.71 14.41 19.56
N LEU A 17 -21.23 15.55 20.07
CA LEU A 17 -20.06 16.24 19.51
C LEU A 17 -18.79 15.39 19.62
N VAL A 18 -18.54 14.77 20.76
CA VAL A 18 -17.38 13.90 20.96
C VAL A 18 -17.47 12.65 20.07
N GLY A 19 -18.66 12.03 19.96
CA GLY A 19 -18.89 10.90 19.06
C GLY A 19 -18.67 11.25 17.59
N ALA A 20 -19.12 12.44 17.15
CA ALA A 20 -18.87 12.93 15.80
C ALA A 20 -17.38 13.19 15.52
N LEU A 21 -16.64 13.72 16.49
CA LEU A 21 -15.20 13.93 16.37
C LEU A 21 -14.43 12.60 16.27
N ILE A 22 -14.80 11.59 17.07
CA ILE A 22 -14.18 10.26 16.99
C ILE A 22 -14.48 9.60 15.63
N ALA A 23 -15.70 9.75 15.11
CA ALA A 23 -16.07 9.23 13.80
C ALA A 23 -15.30 9.91 12.65
N CYS A 24 -15.02 11.22 12.75
CA CYS A 24 -14.17 11.91 11.78
C CYS A 24 -12.72 11.40 11.79
N GLN A 25 -12.16 11.10 12.96
CA GLN A 25 -10.80 10.57 13.06
C GLN A 25 -10.68 9.14 12.51
N ALA A 26 -11.72 8.31 12.71
CA ALA A 26 -11.73 6.94 12.20
C ALA A 26 -11.80 6.86 10.66
N GLN A 27 -12.16 7.94 9.97
CA GLN A 27 -12.22 7.97 8.51
C GLN A 27 -10.83 8.13 7.86
N GLU A 28 -9.80 8.50 8.63
CA GLU A 28 -8.40 8.55 8.19
C GLU A 28 -7.78 7.14 8.03
N ASP A 29 -8.38 6.10 8.62
CA ASP A 29 -7.93 4.70 8.55
C ASP A 29 -8.42 3.94 7.30
N ALA A 30 -9.16 4.61 6.40
CA ALA A 30 -9.55 4.01 5.14
C ALA A 30 -8.41 4.14 4.11
N ILE A 31 -8.02 3.03 3.49
CA ILE A 31 -7.09 3.04 2.35
C ILE A 31 -7.65 3.99 1.28
N PRO A 32 -6.94 5.08 0.94
CA PRO A 32 -7.45 6.06 0.00
C PRO A 32 -7.39 5.53 -1.44
N SER A 33 -8.10 6.19 -2.35
CA SER A 33 -8.11 5.80 -3.78
C SER A 33 -6.70 5.80 -4.40
N SER A 34 -6.51 4.99 -5.45
CA SER A 34 -5.22 4.86 -6.17
C SER A 34 -4.59 6.20 -6.54
N THR A 35 -5.40 7.15 -7.01
CA THR A 35 -4.93 8.48 -7.43
C THR A 35 -4.32 9.28 -6.28
N VAL A 36 -4.88 9.17 -5.08
CA VAL A 36 -4.36 9.84 -3.87
C VAL A 36 -3.04 9.21 -3.45
N ILE A 37 -2.95 7.88 -3.52
CA ILE A 37 -1.72 7.14 -3.20
C ILE A 37 -0.60 7.51 -4.16
N GLU A 38 -0.87 7.51 -5.47
CA GLU A 38 0.09 7.89 -6.51
C GLU A 38 0.49 9.37 -6.39
N ALA A 39 -0.45 10.26 -6.12
CA ALA A 39 -0.15 11.67 -5.89
C ALA A 39 0.73 11.89 -4.66
N ALA A 40 0.49 11.15 -3.58
CA ALA A 40 1.35 11.16 -2.39
C ALA A 40 2.74 10.60 -2.71
N ALA A 41 2.82 9.55 -3.53
CA ALA A 41 4.09 9.05 -4.03
C ALA A 41 4.82 10.14 -4.82
N MET A 42 4.18 10.84 -5.76
CA MET A 42 4.83 11.91 -6.54
C MET A 42 5.42 13.03 -5.68
N GLN A 43 4.86 13.30 -4.49
CA GLN A 43 5.39 14.31 -3.57
C GLN A 43 6.71 13.92 -2.91
N ILE A 44 7.04 12.63 -2.87
CA ILE A 44 8.32 12.14 -2.37
C ILE A 44 9.35 12.34 -3.50
N GLY A 45 9.86 13.56 -3.60
CA GLY A 45 10.92 13.96 -4.53
C GLY A 45 12.29 13.35 -4.18
N PRO A 46 13.35 13.72 -4.91
CA PRO A 46 14.69 13.14 -4.76
C PRO A 46 15.32 13.37 -3.38
N ALA A 47 14.89 14.40 -2.65
CA ALA A 47 15.33 14.67 -1.28
C ALA A 47 14.70 13.74 -0.23
N GLY A 48 13.69 12.95 -0.61
CA GLY A 48 12.88 12.16 0.32
C GLY A 48 11.97 13.07 1.16
N GLN A 49 10.66 12.84 1.09
CA GLN A 49 9.72 13.43 2.04
C GLN A 49 9.34 12.35 3.05
N PRO A 50 10.00 12.28 4.22
CA PRO A 50 9.85 11.15 5.15
C PRO A 50 8.42 10.99 5.66
N ALA A 51 7.65 12.09 5.72
CA ALA A 51 6.24 12.04 6.09
C ALA A 51 5.36 11.40 5.01
N ALA A 52 5.66 11.63 3.73
CA ALA A 52 4.91 11.02 2.62
C ALA A 52 5.32 9.56 2.40
N GLU A 53 6.60 9.22 2.59
CA GLU A 53 7.05 7.82 2.59
C GLU A 53 6.42 7.02 3.74
N ARG A 54 6.33 7.61 4.94
CA ARG A 54 5.66 6.96 6.08
C ARG A 54 4.19 6.67 5.81
N ARG A 55 3.46 7.62 5.22
CA ARG A 55 2.05 7.39 4.82
C ARG A 55 1.93 6.28 3.77
N LEU A 56 2.85 6.26 2.81
CA LEU A 56 2.88 5.21 1.79
C LEU A 56 3.14 3.83 2.42
N GLN A 57 4.02 3.77 3.43
CA GLN A 57 4.27 2.57 4.22
C GLN A 57 3.01 2.14 4.98
N GLU A 58 2.33 3.07 5.66
CA GLU A 58 1.09 2.79 6.39
C GLU A 58 0.02 2.20 5.46
N TRP A 59 -0.19 2.76 4.27
CA TRP A 59 -1.15 2.21 3.31
C TRP A 59 -0.70 0.86 2.73
N ALA A 60 0.60 0.67 2.54
CA ALA A 60 1.15 -0.61 2.09
C ALA A 60 0.94 -1.71 3.14
N ASP A 61 1.10 -1.39 4.41
CA ASP A 61 0.90 -2.29 5.55
C ASP A 61 -0.59 -2.59 5.78
N GLN A 62 -1.49 -1.65 5.46
CA GLN A 62 -2.94 -1.88 5.40
C GLN A 62 -3.37 -2.77 4.22
N GLY A 63 -2.46 -3.10 3.31
CA GLY A 63 -2.71 -4.03 2.20
C GLY A 63 -3.03 -3.38 0.86
N SER A 64 -2.81 -2.07 0.69
CA SER A 64 -3.01 -1.40 -0.59
C SER A 64 -1.99 -1.89 -1.64
N PRO A 65 -2.42 -2.55 -2.73
CA PRO A 65 -1.51 -3.04 -3.77
C PRO A 65 -0.77 -1.88 -4.47
N VAL A 66 -1.46 -0.76 -4.64
CA VAL A 66 -0.93 0.47 -5.23
C VAL A 66 0.17 1.06 -4.34
N ALA A 67 -0.06 1.16 -3.02
CA ALA A 67 0.96 1.70 -2.12
C ALA A 67 2.18 0.80 -2.03
N GLN A 68 1.97 -0.52 -1.99
CA GLN A 68 3.06 -1.51 -2.02
C GLN A 68 3.91 -1.36 -3.29
N ARG A 69 3.27 -1.22 -4.46
CA ARG A 69 3.94 -0.98 -5.75
C ARG A 69 4.75 0.31 -5.74
N GLU A 70 4.14 1.44 -5.34
CA GLU A 70 4.83 2.73 -5.30
C GLU A 70 6.02 2.73 -4.33
N LEU A 71 5.89 2.07 -3.17
CA LEU A 71 6.98 1.91 -2.22
C LEU A 71 8.10 1.02 -2.78
N ALA A 72 7.75 -0.07 -3.47
CA ALA A 72 8.71 -0.95 -4.12
C ALA A 72 9.54 -0.22 -5.18
N LEU A 73 8.90 0.58 -6.04
CA LEU A 73 9.58 1.39 -7.06
C LEU A 73 10.64 2.33 -6.46
N ARG A 74 10.40 2.85 -5.25
CA ARG A 74 11.39 3.66 -4.54
C ARG A 74 12.54 2.83 -4.04
N TYR A 75 12.23 1.68 -3.46
CA TYR A 75 13.23 0.80 -2.88
C TYR A 75 14.13 0.20 -3.96
N LEU A 76 13.68 0.09 -5.22
CA LEU A 76 14.54 -0.28 -6.35
C LEU A 76 15.74 0.65 -6.53
N SER A 77 15.57 1.94 -6.24
CA SER A 77 16.65 2.93 -6.37
C SER A 77 17.70 2.79 -5.26
N ASN A 78 17.41 2.05 -4.19
CA ASN A 78 18.33 1.76 -3.10
C ASN A 78 18.78 0.29 -3.15
N PRO A 79 20.06 0.00 -3.45
CA PRO A 79 20.55 -1.38 -3.59
C PRO A 79 20.35 -2.22 -2.32
N ASP A 80 20.40 -1.61 -1.13
CA ASP A 80 20.23 -2.32 0.15
C ASP A 80 18.78 -2.74 0.37
N LYS A 81 17.81 -1.99 -0.20
CA LYS A 81 16.38 -2.25 -0.06
C LYS A 81 15.80 -3.10 -1.20
N ARG A 82 16.62 -3.60 -2.13
CA ARG A 82 16.12 -4.38 -3.28
C ARG A 82 15.36 -5.63 -2.88
N HIS A 83 15.74 -6.32 -1.80
CA HIS A 83 15.00 -7.48 -1.33
C HIS A 83 13.60 -7.10 -0.81
N GLU A 84 13.49 -5.99 -0.09
CA GLU A 84 12.22 -5.45 0.40
C GLU A 84 11.33 -5.00 -0.78
N ALA A 85 11.91 -4.38 -1.81
CA ALA A 85 11.20 -4.02 -3.03
C ALA A 85 10.55 -5.24 -3.71
N MET A 86 11.30 -6.36 -3.79
CA MET A 86 10.78 -7.59 -4.37
C MET A 86 9.58 -8.13 -3.58
N GLN A 87 9.66 -8.18 -2.26
CA GLN A 87 8.56 -8.64 -1.41
C GLN A 87 7.31 -7.74 -1.50
N LEU A 88 7.51 -6.42 -1.62
CA LEU A 88 6.41 -5.48 -1.83
C LEU A 88 5.72 -5.71 -3.18
N PHE A 89 6.49 -5.91 -4.25
CA PHE A 89 5.91 -6.25 -5.54
C PHE A 89 5.22 -7.62 -5.56
N GLU A 90 5.75 -8.64 -4.86
CA GLU A 90 5.10 -9.96 -4.74
C GLU A 90 3.73 -9.85 -4.06
N ARG A 91 3.65 -9.09 -2.97
CA ARG A 91 2.37 -8.81 -2.28
C ARG A 91 1.40 -8.07 -3.20
N ALA A 92 1.84 -7.00 -3.86
CA ALA A 92 0.98 -6.23 -4.75
C ALA A 92 0.51 -7.07 -5.96
N ALA A 93 1.41 -7.84 -6.57
CA ALA A 93 1.11 -8.70 -7.71
C ALA A 93 0.14 -9.83 -7.33
N SER A 94 0.34 -10.48 -6.17
CA SER A 94 -0.58 -11.51 -5.68
C SER A 94 -1.98 -10.96 -5.37
N ALA A 95 -2.08 -9.67 -5.01
CA ALA A 95 -3.34 -8.95 -4.87
C ALA A 95 -3.95 -8.45 -6.20
N GLY A 96 -3.34 -8.77 -7.34
CA GLY A 96 -3.85 -8.47 -8.68
C GLY A 96 -3.29 -7.19 -9.33
N ASP A 97 -2.29 -6.54 -8.73
CA ASP A 97 -1.65 -5.38 -9.33
C ASP A 97 -0.75 -5.79 -10.51
N ALA A 98 -1.22 -5.52 -11.73
CA ALA A 98 -0.52 -5.87 -12.95
C ALA A 98 0.81 -5.09 -13.13
N GLN A 99 0.92 -3.87 -12.61
CA GLN A 99 2.15 -3.09 -12.71
C GLN A 99 3.22 -3.63 -11.75
N ALA A 100 2.82 -4.11 -10.57
CA ALA A 100 3.72 -4.80 -9.66
C ALA A 100 4.24 -6.12 -10.24
N ALA A 101 3.38 -6.88 -10.92
CA ALA A 101 3.77 -8.08 -11.65
C ALA A 101 4.85 -7.78 -12.72
N VAL A 102 4.69 -6.70 -13.48
CA VAL A 102 5.72 -6.24 -14.43
C VAL A 102 7.02 -5.86 -13.72
N GLY A 103 6.92 -5.20 -12.56
CA GLY A 103 8.06 -4.88 -11.70
C GLY A 103 8.86 -6.13 -11.28
N LEU A 104 8.20 -7.21 -10.85
CA LEU A 104 8.86 -8.48 -10.50
C LEU A 104 9.62 -9.09 -11.66
N VAL A 105 9.01 -9.10 -12.85
CA VAL A 105 9.65 -9.61 -14.06
C VAL A 105 10.90 -8.79 -14.37
N GLY A 106 10.80 -7.46 -14.32
CA GLY A 106 11.95 -6.57 -14.49
C GLY A 106 13.10 -6.90 -13.53
N MET A 107 12.80 -7.03 -12.23
CA MET A 107 13.80 -7.39 -11.22
C MET A 107 14.44 -8.76 -11.44
N ALA A 108 13.65 -9.77 -11.83
CA ALA A 108 14.15 -11.11 -12.13
C ALA A 108 15.10 -11.09 -13.34
N HIS A 109 14.79 -10.30 -14.37
CA HIS A 109 15.65 -10.12 -15.53
C HIS A 109 16.98 -9.43 -15.17
N GLU A 110 16.96 -8.36 -14.38
CA GLU A 110 18.19 -7.68 -13.92
C GLU A 110 19.07 -8.61 -13.07
N ALA A 111 18.47 -9.39 -12.17
CA ALA A 111 19.19 -10.39 -11.37
C ALA A 111 19.81 -11.50 -12.24
N SER A 112 19.14 -11.87 -13.34
CA SER A 112 19.64 -12.85 -14.30
C SER A 112 20.79 -12.34 -15.17
N ALA A 113 20.78 -11.05 -15.50
CA ALA A 113 21.88 -10.40 -16.22
C ALA A 113 23.13 -10.29 -15.33
N GLY A 114 22.95 -10.13 -14.02
CA GLY A 114 24.02 -10.05 -13.03
C GLY A 114 24.57 -11.41 -12.55
N SER A 115 23.78 -12.48 -12.59
CA SER A 115 24.19 -13.81 -12.09
C SER A 115 23.97 -14.91 -13.13
N ARG A 116 25.07 -15.44 -13.70
CA ARG A 116 25.05 -16.54 -14.68
C ARG A 116 24.69 -17.92 -14.07
N GLY A 117 23.74 -18.01 -13.14
CA GLY A 117 23.37 -19.33 -12.60
C GLY A 117 22.27 -19.42 -11.54
N GLY A 118 21.78 -18.31 -10.97
CA GLY A 118 20.76 -18.35 -9.90
C GLY A 118 19.32 -18.02 -10.32
N SER A 119 19.10 -17.67 -11.59
CA SER A 119 17.95 -16.87 -12.03
C SER A 119 16.65 -17.63 -12.31
N ALA A 120 16.71 -18.95 -12.46
CA ALA A 120 15.52 -19.74 -12.79
C ALA A 120 14.46 -19.67 -11.67
N GLY A 121 14.87 -19.68 -10.40
CA GLY A 121 13.94 -19.67 -9.26
C GLY A 121 13.11 -18.39 -9.15
N ALA A 122 13.74 -17.22 -9.32
CA ALA A 122 13.05 -15.93 -9.20
C ALA A 122 12.05 -15.70 -10.36
N ALA A 123 12.44 -16.05 -11.59
CA ALA A 123 11.55 -15.94 -12.75
C ALA A 123 10.36 -16.92 -12.67
N LEU A 124 10.58 -18.13 -12.15
CA LEU A 124 9.51 -19.11 -11.91
C LEU A 124 8.55 -18.63 -10.82
N ASN A 125 9.05 -18.04 -9.74
CA ASN A 125 8.21 -17.46 -8.68
C ASN A 125 7.38 -16.29 -9.20
N ALA A 126 7.97 -15.36 -9.94
CA ALA A 126 7.23 -14.27 -10.57
C ALA A 126 6.14 -14.80 -11.51
N SER A 127 6.48 -15.78 -12.35
CA SER A 127 5.52 -16.43 -13.26
C SER A 127 4.38 -17.10 -12.52
N ARG A 128 4.67 -17.73 -11.37
CA ARG A 128 3.67 -18.37 -10.51
C ARG A 128 2.74 -17.34 -9.89
N VAL A 129 3.27 -16.26 -9.30
CA VAL A 129 2.47 -15.20 -8.68
C VAL A 129 1.56 -14.54 -9.71
N ILE A 130 2.07 -14.28 -10.93
CA ILE A 130 1.27 -13.73 -12.02
C ILE A 130 0.16 -14.68 -12.45
N LYS A 131 0.48 -15.97 -12.57
CA LYS A 131 -0.51 -17.00 -12.93
C LYS A 131 -1.61 -17.10 -11.88
N GLU A 132 -1.23 -17.17 -10.60
CA GLU A 132 -2.16 -17.21 -9.48
C GLU A 132 -3.06 -15.98 -9.48
N ALA A 133 -2.49 -14.77 -9.56
CA ALA A 133 -3.23 -13.52 -9.64
C ALA A 133 -4.22 -13.48 -10.83
N ALA A 134 -3.81 -13.96 -12.00
CA ALA A 134 -4.68 -14.05 -13.18
C ALA A 134 -5.85 -15.02 -12.96
N THR A 135 -5.62 -16.17 -12.32
CA THR A 135 -6.70 -17.12 -11.98
C THR A 135 -7.65 -16.59 -10.91
N THR A 136 -7.16 -15.91 -9.87
CA THR A 136 -8.02 -15.35 -8.81
C THR A 136 -8.96 -14.29 -9.39
N ASN A 137 -8.47 -13.48 -10.33
CA ASN A 137 -9.27 -12.44 -10.98
C ASN A 137 -10.32 -13.02 -11.94
N TYR A 138 -10.11 -14.24 -12.48
CA TYR A 138 -11.06 -14.92 -13.38
C TYR A 138 -12.20 -15.64 -12.64
N LEU A 139 -12.02 -15.95 -11.35
CA LEU A 139 -13.03 -16.64 -10.52
C LEU A 139 -13.99 -15.68 -9.80
N ALA A 140 -13.73 -14.37 -9.83
CA ALA A 140 -14.52 -13.36 -9.13
C ALA A 140 -15.76 -12.84 -9.91
N HIS A 141 -16.20 -13.56 -10.95
CA HIS A 141 -17.37 -13.21 -11.78
C HIS A 141 -18.50 -14.23 -11.66
#